data_AF-X0YFM0-F1
#
_entry.id   AF-X0YFM0-F1
#
_cell.length_a   1.000
_cell.length_b   1.000
_cell.length_c   1.000
_cell.angle_alpha   90.00
_cell.angle_beta   90.00
_cell.angle_gamma   90.00
#
_symmetry.space_group_name_H-M   'P 1'
#
loop_
_entity.id
_entity.type
_entity.pdbx_description
1 polymer ?
#
loop_
_entity_poly.entity_id
_entity_poly.type
_entity_poly.pdbx_seq_one_letter_code
_entity_poly.pdbx_strand_id
1 'polypeptide(L)' 'MEKLWGGRFKKNINKEMEEFVSSLSFDKKLVKYDLLGSIAHAQMLGK' A
#
# COMPACT_ATOMS: atom_id res chain seq x y z
N MET A 1 -6.61 5.59 -11.34
CA MET A 1 -5.49 4.87 -10.69
C MET A 1 -6.10 3.64 -10.06
N GLU A 2 -5.67 2.45 -10.46
CA GLU A 2 -6.19 1.18 -9.95
C GLU A 2 -5.59 0.89 -8.56
N LYS A 3 -6.30 0.17 -7.70
CA LYS A 3 -5.79 -0.17 -6.37
C LYS A 3 -4.65 -1.17 -6.50
N LEU A 4 -3.56 -0.94 -5.76
CA LEU A 4 -2.41 -1.85 -5.68
C LEU A 4 -2.71 -3.13 -4.88
N TRP A 5 -3.90 -3.23 -4.28
CA TRP A 5 -4.34 -4.30 -3.39
C TRP A 5 -5.82 -4.63 -3.68
N GLY A 6 -6.24 -5.87 -3.39
CA GLY A 6 -7.65 -6.30 -3.56
C GLY A 6 -7.92 -7.38 -4.61
N GLY A 7 -7.05 -8.39 -4.74
CA GLY A 7 -7.14 -9.38 -5.84
C GLY A 7 -8.21 -10.48 -5.72
N ARG A 8 -8.60 -10.90 -4.50
CA ARG A 8 -9.47 -12.09 -4.34
C ARG A 8 -10.92 -11.87 -4.81
N PHE A 9 -11.41 -10.64 -4.77
CA PHE A 9 -12.80 -10.31 -5.06
C PHE A 9 -12.93 -9.64 -6.42
N LYS A 10 -13.93 -10.04 -7.20
CA LYS A 10 -14.23 -9.44 -8.51
C LYS A 10 -15.03 -8.14 -8.40
N LYS A 11 -15.67 -7.90 -7.25
CA LYS A 11 -16.47 -6.70 -6.97
C LYS A 11 -15.62 -5.70 -6.20
N ASN A 12 -15.88 -4.43 -6.43
CA ASN A 12 -15.30 -3.35 -5.65
C ASN A 12 -15.75 -3.43 -4.19
N ILE A 13 -14.86 -3.01 -3.28
CA ILE A 13 -15.20 -2.82 -1.87
C ILE A 13 -16.14 -1.61 -1.76
N ASN A 14 -17.12 -1.67 -0.84
CA ASN A 14 -17.98 -0.53 -0.58
C ASN A 14 -17.22 0.56 0.18
N LYS A 15 -17.55 1.83 -0.09
CA LYS A 15 -16.82 2.99 0.43
C LYS A 15 -16.61 2.97 1.96
N GLU A 16 -17.62 2.57 2.72
CA GLU A 16 -17.56 2.51 4.19
C GLU A 16 -16.49 1.52 4.68
N MET A 17 -16.38 0.36 4.02
CA MET A 17 -15.34 -0.61 4.35
C MET A 17 -13.95 -0.09 3.96
N GLU A 18 -13.83 0.64 2.85
CA GLU A 18 -12.56 1.25 2.45
C GLU A 18 -12.06 2.26 3.48
N GLU A 19 -12.96 3.11 3.99
CA GLU A 19 -12.65 4.07 5.05
C GLU A 19 -12.26 3.35 6.35
N PHE A 20 -12.98 2.28 6.70
CA PHE A 20 -12.71 1.48 7.90
C PHE A 20 -11.33 0.79 7.87
N VAL A 21 -10.93 0.21 6.72
CA VAL A 21 -9.64 -0.50 6.61
C VAL A 21 -8.46 0.39 6.28
N SER A 22 -8.69 1.65 5.90
CA SER A 22 -7.63 2.58 5.53
C SER A 22 -6.71 2.88 6.72
N SER A 23 -5.46 2.48 6.62
CA SER A 23 -4.45 2.74 7.66
C SER A 23 -3.68 4.04 7.47
N LEU A 24 -3.94 4.78 6.37
CA LEU A 24 -3.18 5.98 6.00
C LEU A 24 -3.18 7.06 7.09
N SER A 25 -4.25 7.15 7.89
CA SER A 25 -4.38 8.12 8.98
C SER A 25 -3.26 8.00 10.02
N PHE A 26 -2.71 6.79 10.22
CA PHE A 26 -1.65 6.52 11.19
C PHE A 26 -0.34 5.98 10.56
N ASP A 27 -0.41 5.16 9.51
CA ASP A 27 0.77 4.53 8.88
C ASP A 27 1.66 5.51 8.13
N LYS A 28 1.18 6.73 7.81
CA LYS A 28 2.01 7.79 7.22
C LYS A 28 3.28 8.10 8.02
N LYS A 29 3.31 7.78 9.32
CA LYS A 29 4.50 7.89 10.18
C LYS A 29 5.65 6.97 9.74
N LEU A 30 5.33 5.92 8.99
CA LEU A 30 6.27 4.90 8.53
C LEU A 30 6.91 5.23 7.18
N VAL A 31 6.56 6.36 6.54
CA VAL A 31 7.04 6.72 5.19
C VAL A 31 8.56 6.68 5.06
N LYS A 32 9.30 7.06 6.11
CA LYS A 32 10.77 7.00 6.09
C LYS A 32 11.28 5.57 5.90
N TYR A 33 10.65 4.60 6.55
CA TYR A 33 11.03 3.19 6.45
C TYR A 33 10.62 2.59 5.11
N ASP A 34 9.43 2.95 4.62
CA ASP A 34 8.93 2.51 3.32
C ASP A 34 9.84 2.97 2.16
N LEU A 35 10.30 4.22 2.20
CA LEU A 35 11.26 4.76 1.24
C LEU A 35 12.61 4.04 1.30
N LEU A 36 13.16 3.85 2.50
CA LEU A 36 14.44 3.15 2.67
C LEU A 36 14.37 1.70 2.18
N GLY A 37 13.29 0.98 2.52
CA GLY A 37 13.04 -0.38 2.06
C GLY A 37 12.89 -0.45 0.53
N SER A 38 12.18 0.51 -0.07
CA SER A 38 11.98 0.59 -1.52
C SER A 38 13.29 0.84 -2.28
N ILE A 39 14.16 1.73 -1.78
CA ILE A 39 15.48 1.96 -2.38
C ILE A 39 16.32 0.69 -2.32
N ALA A 40 16.37 0.03 -1.16
CA ALA A 40 17.11 -1.22 -1.00
C ALA A 40 16.57 -2.33 -1.92
N HIS A 41 15.24 -2.44 -2.04
CA HIS A 41 14.59 -3.41 -2.93
C HIS A 41 14.93 -3.14 -4.41
N ALA A 42 14.86 -1.89 -4.85
CA ALA A 42 15.21 -1.51 -6.22
C ALA A 42 16.69 -1.77 -6.54
N GLN A 43 17.60 -1.49 -5.60
CA GLN A 43 19.03 -1.82 -5.74
C GLN A 43 19.28 -3.32 -5.84
N MET A 44 18.51 -4.13 -5.12
CA MET A 44 18.61 -5.60 -5.20
C MET A 44 18.12 -6.10 -6.56
N LEU A 45 16.98 -5.62 -7.06
CA LEU A 45 16.42 -6.02 -8.36
C LEU A 45 17.28 -5.60 -9.56
N GLY A 46 18.08 -4.54 -9.42
CA GLY A 46 19.01 -4.07 -10.45
C GLY A 46 20.30 -4.88 -10.56
N LYS A 47 20.44 -5.98 -9.81
CA LYS A 47 21.53 -6.96 -9.90
C LYS A 47 21.04 -8.22 -10.61
#